data_AF-A0A6J6QTN3-F1
#
_entry.id   AF-A0A6J6QTN3-F1
#
_cell.length_a   1.000
_cell.length_b   1.000
_cell.length_c   1.000
_cell.angle_alpha   90.00
_cell.angle_beta   90.00
_cell.angle_gamma   90.00
#
_symmetry.space_group_name_H-M   'P 1'
#
loop_
_entity.id
_entity.type
_entity.pdbx_description
1 polymer ?
#
loop_
_entity_poly.entity_id
_entity_poly.type
_entity_poly.pdbx_seq_one_letter_code
_entity_poly.pdbx_strand_id
1 'polypeptide(L)' 'MNSTAIDAAFTKALRSRAESLRFRSSSLNPVLAATFQRRACELDLELWVHEVRNGITPADPPLAA' A
#
# COMPACT_ATOMS: atom_id res chain seq x y z
N MET A 1 24.43 -7.61 -2.93
CA MET A 1 23.93 -6.43 -3.65
C MET A 1 22.54 -6.61 -4.30
N ASN A 2 21.85 -7.76 -4.17
CA ASN A 2 20.52 -7.97 -4.80
C ASN A 2 19.30 -7.49 -3.98
N SER A 3 19.48 -7.12 -2.70
CA SER A 3 18.34 -6.80 -1.82
C SER A 3 17.58 -5.55 -2.29
N THR A 4 18.30 -4.48 -2.64
CA THR A 4 17.71 -3.16 -2.92
C THR A 4 16.80 -3.14 -4.15
N ALA A 5 17.13 -3.90 -5.20
CA ALA A 5 16.29 -4.00 -6.39
C ALA A 5 15.00 -4.79 -6.13
N ILE A 6 15.09 -5.84 -5.28
CA ILE A 6 13.93 -6.64 -4.86
C ILE A 6 13.03 -5.80 -3.95
N ASP A 7 13.60 -5.06 -3.01
CA ASP A 7 12.87 -4.16 -2.11
C ASP A 7 12.15 -3.04 -2.89
N ALA A 8 12.82 -2.46 -3.89
CA ALA A 8 12.21 -1.47 -4.79
C ALA A 8 11.06 -2.06 -5.62
N ALA A 9 11.21 -3.29 -6.11
CA ALA A 9 10.14 -3.97 -6.85
C ALA A 9 8.95 -4.31 -5.94
N PHE A 10 9.21 -4.77 -4.72
CA PHE A 10 8.21 -5.09 -3.71
C PHE A 10 7.39 -3.86 -3.32
N THR A 11 8.07 -2.77 -2.93
CA THR A 11 7.42 -1.49 -2.56
C THR A 11 6.58 -0.93 -3.72
N LYS A 12 7.10 -0.97 -4.95
CA LYS A 12 6.36 -0.57 -6.16
C LYS A 12 5.11 -1.43 -6.39
N ALA A 13 5.21 -2.74 -6.21
CA ALA A 13 4.09 -3.66 -6.40
C ALA A 13 2.96 -3.41 -5.39
N LEU A 14 3.30 -3.24 -4.10
CA LEU A 14 2.32 -2.91 -3.06
C LEU A 14 1.60 -1.59 -3.34
N ARG A 15 2.36 -0.54 -3.66
CA ARG A 15 1.80 0.79 -3.98
C ARG A 15 0.86 0.74 -5.18
N SER A 16 1.31 0.13 -6.28
CA SER A 16 0.50 -0.01 -7.49
C SER A 16 -0.79 -0.80 -7.23
N ARG A 17 -0.73 -1.82 -6.37
CA ARG A 17 -1.91 -2.60 -6.00
C ARG A 17 -2.88 -1.81 -5.14
N ALA A 18 -2.40 -1.05 -4.15
CA ALA A 18 -3.23 -0.19 -3.32
C ALA A 18 -3.96 0.87 -4.17
N GLU A 19 -3.25 1.53 -5.08
CA GLU A 19 -3.83 2.49 -6.04
C GLU A 19 -4.89 1.84 -6.94
N SER A 20 -4.61 0.66 -7.48
CA SER A 20 -5.57 -0.09 -8.31
C SER A 20 -6.84 -0.44 -7.53
N LEU A 21 -6.73 -0.80 -6.25
CA LEU A 21 -7.88 -1.09 -5.40
C LEU A 21 -8.70 0.17 -5.12
N ARG A 22 -8.06 1.30 -4.82
CA ARG A 22 -8.75 2.60 -4.65
C ARG A 22 -9.46 3.01 -5.93
N PHE A 23 -8.80 2.89 -7.08
CA PHE A 23 -9.39 3.19 -8.38
C PHE A 23 -10.61 2.31 -8.67
N ARG A 24 -10.55 1.01 -8.37
CA ARG A 24 -11.70 0.12 -8.56
C ARG A 24 -12.82 0.38 -7.55
N SER A 25 -12.50 0.82 -6.33
CA SER A 25 -13.51 1.08 -5.31
C SER A 25 -14.50 2.17 -5.72
N SER A 26 -14.08 3.15 -6.52
CA SER A 26 -14.94 4.27 -6.94
C SER A 26 -16.07 3.88 -7.89
N SER A 27 -15.99 2.71 -8.53
CA SER A 27 -16.98 2.22 -9.50
C SER A 27 -17.80 1.02 -9.00
N LEU A 28 -17.60 0.59 -7.76
CA LEU A 28 -18.28 -0.57 -7.17
C LEU A 28 -19.44 -0.13 -6.25
N ASN A 29 -20.35 -1.07 -5.96
CA ASN A 29 -21.37 -0.85 -4.93
C ASN A 29 -20.69 -0.59 -3.57
N PRO A 30 -21.37 0.10 -2.62
CA PRO A 30 -20.74 0.55 -1.38
C PRO A 30 -20.08 -0.54 -0.53
N VAL A 31 -20.64 -1.75 -0.52
CA VAL A 31 -20.10 -2.88 0.26
C VAL A 31 -18.76 -3.35 -0.33
N LEU A 32 -18.71 -3.52 -1.66
CA LEU A 32 -17.48 -3.89 -2.35
C LEU A 32 -16.46 -2.74 -2.35
N ALA A 33 -16.92 -1.49 -2.49
CA ALA A 33 -16.07 -0.30 -2.40
C ALA A 33 -15.35 -0.24 -1.05
N ALA A 34 -16.08 -0.41 0.06
CA ALA A 34 -15.50 -0.43 1.41
C ALA A 34 -14.50 -1.58 1.60
N THR A 35 -14.76 -2.74 0.99
CA THR A 35 -13.84 -3.89 1.04
C THR A 35 -12.53 -3.59 0.30
N PHE A 36 -12.62 -2.96 -0.87
CA PHE A 36 -11.45 -2.57 -1.66
C PHE A 36 -10.64 -1.47 -0.99
N GLN A 37 -11.31 -0.48 -0.39
CA GLN A 37 -10.67 0.57 0.39
C GLN A 37 -9.94 -0.02 1.60
N ARG A 38 -10.58 -0.90 2.37
CA ARG A 38 -9.93 -1.60 3.49
C ARG A 38 -8.67 -2.32 3.04
N ARG A 39 -8.75 -3.07 1.94
CA ARG A 39 -7.58 -3.80 1.42
C ARG A 39 -6.48 -2.86 0.92
N ALA A 40 -6.82 -1.70 0.36
CA ALA A 40 -5.82 -0.70 0.00
C ALA A 40 -5.08 -0.19 1.25
N CYS A 41 -5.80 0.14 2.33
CA CYS A 41 -5.20 0.59 3.58
C CYS A 41 -4.30 -0.49 4.23
N GLU A 42 -4.69 -1.77 4.17
CA GLU A 42 -3.85 -2.88 4.63
C GLU A 42 -2.51 -2.95 3.88
N LEU A 43 -2.53 -2.72 2.56
CA LEU A 43 -1.30 -2.70 1.77
C LEU A 43 -0.42 -1.47 2.06
N ASP A 44 -1.01 -0.32 2.37
CA ASP A 44 -0.24 0.85 2.81
C ASP A 44 0.44 0.59 4.16
N LEU A 45 -0.23 -0.13 5.08
CA LEU A 45 0.35 -0.56 6.34
C LEU A 45 1.50 -1.55 6.12
N GLU A 46 1.34 -2.53 5.24
CA GLU A 46 2.40 -3.47 4.87
C GLU A 46 3.62 -2.73 4.29
N LEU A 47 3.39 -1.74 3.43
CA LEU A 47 4.44 -0.89 2.86
C LEU A 47 5.16 -0.08 3.96
N TRP A 48 4.41 0.59 4.83
CA TRP A 48 4.96 1.39 5.93
C TRP A 48 5.82 0.55 6.87
N VAL A 49 5.35 -0.65 7.27
CA VAL A 49 6.11 -1.58 8.11
C VAL A 49 7.40 -2.02 7.42
N HIS A 50 7.36 -2.28 6.11
CA HIS A 50 8.55 -2.66 5.33
C HIS A 50 9.58 -1.51 5.28
N GLU A 51 9.13 -0.27 5.01
CA GLU A 51 9.99 0.92 4.98
C GLU A 51 10.67 1.14 6.35
N VAL A 52 9.90 1.10 7.45
CA VAL A 52 10.42 1.26 8.81
C VAL A 52 11.45 0.18 9.16
N ARG A 53 11.18 -1.10 8.83
CA ARG A 53 12.11 -2.21 9.07
C ARG A 53 13.43 -2.06 8.33
N ASN A 54 13.41 -1.41 7.17
CA ASN A 54 14.59 -1.15 6.35
C ASN A 54 15.26 0.20 6.66
N GLY A 55 14.83 0.91 7.71
CA GLY A 55 15.39 2.20 8.10
C GLY A 55 15.06 3.33 7.13
N ILE A 56 14.08 3.13 6.24
CA ILE A 56 13.55 4.17 5.35
C ILE A 56 12.56 4.99 6.16
N THR A 57 12.66 6.31 6.10
CA THR A 57 11.66 7.19 6.72
C THR A 57 10.42 7.21 5.83
N PRO A 58 9.27 6.65 6.27
CA PRO A 58 8.05 6.68 5.49
C PRO A 58 7.55 8.12 5.35
N ALA A 59 6.97 8.46 4.19
CA ALA A 59 6.52 9.81 3.90
C ALA A 59 5.37 10.27 4.83
N ASP A 60 4.43 9.35 5.14
CA ASP A 60 3.30 9.61 6.04
C ASP A 60 2.89 8.33 6.79
N PRO A 61 2.43 8.42 8.05
CA PRO A 61 1.84 7.29 8.76
C PRO A 61 0.42 6.99 8.23
N PRO A 62 0.11 5.73 7.89
CA PRO A 62 -1.15 5.33 7.23
C PRO A 62 -2.42 5.50 8.08
N LEU A 63 -2.30 5.92 9.34
CA LEU A 63 -3.41 6.10 10.29
C LEU A 63 -3.65 7.56 10.71
N ALA A 64 -2.99 8.54 10.07
CA ALA A 64 -3.12 9.96 10.44
C ALA A 64 -4.21 10.73 9.66
N ALA A 65 -5.04 10.04 8.86
CA ALA A 65 -6.10 10.64 8.04
C ALA A 65 -7.50 10.24 8.53
#